data_AF-A0A6J4T8P1-F1
#
_entry.id   AF-A0A6J4T8P1-F1
#
_cell.length_a   1.000
_cell.length_b   1.000
_cell.length_c   1.000
_cell.angle_alpha   90.00
_cell.angle_beta   90.00
_cell.angle_gamma   90.00
#
_symmetry.space_group_name_H-M   'P 1'
#
loop_
_entity.id
_entity.type
_entity.pdbx_description
1 polymer ?
#
loop_
_entity_poly.entity_id
_entity_poly.type
_entity_poly.pdbx_seq_one_letter_code
_entity_poly.pdbx_strand_id
1 'polypeptide(L)'
;MGGVIDWRLASTIAQGVAAASPAPEWRKFEAVAAPVAESERLISEYTGLVASEPLPRAESIDRATWVSANQASMKGVLDPVAEKVGSKLGGRLQSALNSGAGVLLAAEVGVLSGYLAQRVLGQFEFSVTDPSSPERLLFVGPNLADAATKLEADPDELLRWVALHETTHALQF
;
A
#
# COMPACT_ATOMS: atom_id res chain seq x y z
N MET A 1 -16.48 12.99 -14.10
CA MET A 1 -16.36 14.20 -13.26
C MET A 1 -14.99 14.18 -12.64
N GLY A 2 -14.14 15.17 -12.93
CA GLY A 2 -12.79 15.24 -12.38
C GLY A 2 -12.85 15.60 -10.91
N GLY A 3 -12.30 14.75 -10.05
CA GLY A 3 -12.21 15.02 -8.62
C GLY A 3 -11.31 16.22 -8.33
N VAL A 4 -11.38 16.74 -7.10
CA VAL A 4 -10.54 17.86 -6.63
C VAL A 4 -9.04 17.52 -6.76
N ILE A 5 -8.68 16.25 -6.71
CA ILE A 5 -7.32 15.75 -6.85
C ILE A 5 -7.14 15.14 -8.26
N ASP A 6 -6.09 15.55 -8.97
CA ASP A 6 -5.67 14.87 -10.20
C ASP A 6 -4.92 13.57 -9.86
N TRP A 7 -5.67 12.48 -9.73
CA TRP A 7 -5.14 11.16 -9.41
C TRP A 7 -4.19 10.61 -10.49
N ARG A 8 -4.33 11.03 -11.76
CA ARG A 8 -3.39 10.60 -12.79
C ARG A 8 -2.03 11.23 -12.55
N LEU A 9 -2.00 12.54 -12.30
CA LEU A 9 -0.78 13.25 -11.94
C LEU A 9 -0.16 12.69 -10.65
N ALA A 10 -0.97 12.47 -9.62
CA ALA A 10 -0.50 11.88 -8.36
C ALA A 10 0.15 10.50 -8.58
N SER A 11 -0.44 9.66 -9.44
CA SER A 11 0.11 8.34 -9.78
C SER A 11 1.47 8.47 -10.48
N THR A 12 1.57 9.37 -11.46
CA THR A 12 2.81 9.60 -12.21
C THR A 12 3.92 10.08 -11.28
N ILE A 13 3.62 11.03 -10.38
CA ILE A 13 4.60 11.53 -9.41
C ILE A 13 5.01 10.43 -8.43
N ALA A 14 4.05 9.67 -7.89
CA ALA A 14 4.32 8.58 -6.96
C ALA A 14 5.20 7.50 -7.57
N GLN A 15 4.93 7.08 -8.81
CA GLN A 15 5.75 6.10 -9.51
C GLN A 15 7.16 6.64 -9.79
N GLY A 16 7.28 7.91 -10.19
CA GLY A 16 8.58 8.56 -10.38
C GLY A 16 9.41 8.61 -9.10
N VAL A 17 8.80 9.00 -7.97
CA VAL A 17 9.47 9.02 -6.66
C VAL A 17 9.81 7.61 -6.20
N ALA A 18 8.90 6.64 -6.36
CA ALA A 18 9.15 5.24 -6.01
C ALA A 18 10.35 4.63 -6.77
N ALA A 19 10.49 4.99 -8.05
CA ALA A 19 11.59 4.57 -8.92
C ALA A 19 12.91 5.34 -8.70
N ALA A 20 12.89 6.46 -7.98
CA ALA A 20 14.09 7.27 -7.74
C ALA A 20 15.14 6.55 -6.88
N SER A 21 14.72 5.58 -6.05
CA SER A 21 15.64 4.66 -5.38
C SER A 21 15.83 3.41 -6.23
N PRO A 22 17.06 2.97 -6.50
CA PRO A 22 17.31 1.70 -7.17
C PRO A 22 16.54 0.57 -6.49
N ALA A 23 15.92 -0.29 -7.29
CA ALA A 23 15.33 -1.53 -6.81
C ALA A 23 16.42 -2.60 -6.88
N PRO A 24 16.88 -3.18 -5.74
CA PRO A 24 17.79 -4.32 -5.78
C PRO A 24 17.10 -5.51 -6.46
N GLU A 25 17.81 -6.58 -6.80
CA GLU A 25 17.14 -7.83 -7.22
C GLU A 25 16.43 -8.47 -6.01
N TRP A 26 15.20 -8.96 -6.17
CA TRP A 26 14.41 -9.53 -5.06
C TRP A 26 13.86 -10.93 -5.33
N ARG A 27 14.44 -11.73 -6.22
CA ARG A 27 13.93 -13.09 -6.53
C ARG A 27 13.76 -13.96 -5.28
N LYS A 28 14.62 -13.81 -4.27
CA LYS A 28 14.51 -14.50 -2.97
C LYS A 28 13.21 -14.19 -2.22
N PHE A 29 12.57 -13.06 -2.51
CA PHE A 29 11.31 -12.62 -1.89
C PHE A 29 10.07 -12.89 -2.76
N GLU A 30 10.19 -13.62 -3.87
CA GLU A 30 9.02 -13.97 -4.71
C GLU A 30 8.18 -15.11 -4.11
N ALA A 31 8.81 -16.03 -3.36
CA ALA A 31 8.20 -17.24 -2.83
C ALA A 31 7.48 -17.02 -1.48
N VAL A 32 6.49 -16.12 -1.46
CA VAL A 32 5.81 -15.68 -0.22
C VAL A 32 4.73 -16.63 0.30
N ALA A 33 4.24 -17.54 -0.55
CA ALA A 33 3.08 -18.38 -0.22
C ALA A 33 3.35 -19.38 0.92
N ALA A 34 4.52 -20.03 0.92
CA ALA A 34 4.84 -21.03 1.94
C ALA A 34 5.05 -20.40 3.34
N PRO A 35 5.80 -19.28 3.50
CA PRO A 35 5.88 -18.56 4.77
C PRO A 35 4.53 -18.09 5.31
N VAL A 36 3.62 -17.64 4.45
CA VAL A 36 2.27 -17.22 4.86
C VAL A 36 1.43 -18.39 5.34
N ALA A 37 1.41 -19.51 4.60
CA ALA A 37 0.69 -20.71 5.02
C ALA A 37 1.23 -21.30 6.33
N GLU A 38 2.55 -21.23 6.53
CA GLU A 38 3.16 -21.57 7.82
C GLU A 38 2.71 -20.61 8.93
N SER A 39 2.72 -19.30 8.66
CA SER A 39 2.33 -18.28 9.63
C SER A 39 0.88 -18.42 10.07
N GLU A 40 -0.04 -18.63 9.13
CA GLU A 40 -1.47 -18.83 9.42
C GLU A 40 -1.66 -20.00 10.39
N ARG A 41 -1.03 -21.15 10.10
CA ARG A 41 -1.08 -22.33 10.98
C ARG A 41 -0.56 -22.02 12.38
N LEU A 42 0.60 -21.38 12.49
CA LEU A 42 1.24 -21.07 13.77
C LEU A 42 0.43 -20.07 14.59
N ILE A 43 -0.10 -19.02 13.95
CA ILE A 43 -0.89 -17.99 14.62
C ILE A 43 -2.22 -18.58 15.11
N SER A 44 -2.91 -19.37 14.27
CA SER A 44 -4.15 -20.04 14.67
C SER A 44 -3.93 -21.03 15.80
N GLU A 45 -2.85 -21.82 15.78
CA GLU A 45 -2.52 -22.75 16.87
C GLU A 45 -2.23 -22.00 18.18
N TYR A 46 -1.55 -20.86 18.12
CA TYR A 46 -1.19 -20.09 19.30
C TYR A 46 -2.35 -19.27 19.88
N THR A 47 -3.15 -18.63 19.02
CA THR A 47 -4.19 -17.66 19.42
C THR A 47 -5.59 -18.26 19.49
N GLY A 48 -5.84 -19.36 18.78
CA GLY A 48 -7.18 -19.89 18.53
C GLY A 48 -8.00 -19.09 17.51
N LEU A 49 -7.42 -18.05 16.87
CA LEU A 49 -8.09 -17.31 15.80
C LEU A 49 -8.17 -18.15 14.52
N VAL A 50 -9.34 -18.13 13.88
CA VAL A 50 -9.58 -18.77 12.59
C VAL A 50 -10.30 -17.76 11.72
N ALA A 51 -9.81 -17.55 10.50
CA ALA A 51 -10.44 -16.63 9.56
C ALA A 51 -11.86 -17.13 9.20
N SER A 52 -12.83 -16.20 9.12
CA SER A 52 -14.19 -16.52 8.67
C SER A 52 -14.26 -16.84 7.18
N GLU A 53 -13.34 -16.28 6.40
CA GLU A 53 -13.14 -16.56 4.99
C GLU A 53 -11.66 -16.91 4.74
N PRO A 54 -11.31 -17.64 3.66
CA PRO A 54 -9.91 -17.91 3.34
C PRO A 54 -9.12 -16.62 3.16
N LEU A 55 -7.93 -16.54 3.78
CA LEU A 55 -7.05 -15.38 3.65
C LEU A 55 -6.71 -15.10 2.17
N PRO A 56 -6.55 -13.83 1.78
CA PRO A 56 -6.17 -13.48 0.43
C PRO A 56 -4.79 -14.07 0.08
N ARG A 57 -4.64 -14.44 -1.19
CA ARG A 57 -3.38 -14.98 -1.69
C ARG A 57 -2.26 -13.96 -1.50
N ALA A 58 -1.15 -14.41 -0.92
CA ALA A 58 0.06 -13.60 -0.79
C ALA A 58 0.67 -13.24 -2.16
N GLU A 59 1.00 -11.97 -2.34
CA GLU A 59 1.54 -11.41 -3.58
C GLU A 59 2.89 -10.73 -3.32
N SER A 60 3.95 -11.20 -3.97
CA SER A 60 5.20 -10.45 -4.06
C SER A 60 5.11 -9.45 -5.22
N ILE A 61 5.22 -8.16 -4.90
CA ILE A 61 5.02 -7.05 -5.84
C ILE A 61 6.19 -6.06 -5.83
N ASP A 62 6.27 -5.24 -6.86
CA ASP A 62 7.18 -4.10 -6.90
C ASP A 62 6.55 -2.82 -6.32
N ARG A 63 7.35 -1.76 -6.23
CA ARG A 63 6.91 -0.47 -5.66
C ARG A 63 5.83 0.20 -6.50
N ALA A 64 5.84 0.03 -7.82
CA ALA A 64 4.87 0.65 -8.72
C ALA A 64 3.49 0.01 -8.56
N THR A 65 3.47 -1.32 -8.45
CA THR A 65 2.27 -2.10 -8.15
C THR A 65 1.70 -1.74 -6.78
N TRP A 66 2.57 -1.51 -5.77
CA TRP A 66 2.12 -1.04 -4.45
C TRP A 66 1.47 0.35 -4.52
N VAL A 67 2.06 1.28 -5.28
CA VAL A 67 1.48 2.62 -5.53
C VAL A 67 0.11 2.50 -6.18
N SER A 68 -0.03 1.67 -7.23
CA SER A 68 -1.31 1.46 -7.91
C SER A 68 -2.38 0.85 -7.00
N ALA A 69 -1.99 -0.11 -6.14
CA ALA A 69 -2.90 -0.73 -5.18
C ALA A 69 -3.45 0.29 -4.17
N ASN A 70 -2.57 1.08 -3.56
CA ASN A 70 -2.94 2.05 -2.53
C ASN A 70 -3.67 3.27 -3.08
N GLN A 71 -3.46 3.60 -4.36
CA GLN A 71 -4.11 4.75 -4.98
C GLN A 71 -5.64 4.65 -4.99
N ALA A 72 -6.20 3.45 -5.18
CA ALA A 72 -7.64 3.24 -5.14
C ALA A 72 -8.22 3.53 -3.75
N SER A 73 -7.59 2.99 -2.70
CA SER A 73 -7.99 3.18 -1.30
C SER A 73 -7.83 4.64 -0.87
N MET A 74 -6.70 5.26 -1.20
CA MET A 74 -6.48 6.69 -0.92
C MET A 74 -7.52 7.58 -1.60
N LYS A 75 -7.94 7.23 -2.81
CA LYS A 75 -9.01 7.95 -3.51
C LYS A 75 -10.32 7.90 -2.75
N GLY A 76 -10.73 6.71 -2.29
CA GLY A 76 -11.94 6.54 -1.48
C GLY A 76 -11.95 7.38 -0.21
N VAL A 77 -10.79 7.60 0.41
CA VAL A 77 -10.64 8.36 1.66
C VAL A 77 -10.47 9.86 1.42
N LEU A 78 -9.66 10.27 0.44
CA LEU A 78 -9.26 11.68 0.26
C LEU A 78 -10.25 12.49 -0.60
N ASP A 79 -10.93 11.88 -1.59
CA ASP A 79 -11.89 12.61 -2.42
C ASP A 79 -13.02 13.25 -1.57
N PRO A 80 -13.68 12.53 -0.63
CA PRO A 80 -14.73 13.13 0.21
C PRO A 80 -14.23 14.28 1.09
N VAL A 81 -12.99 14.18 1.57
CA VAL A 81 -12.36 15.22 2.40
C VAL A 81 -12.08 16.46 1.55
N ALA A 82 -11.50 16.28 0.37
CA ALA A 82 -11.17 17.37 -0.55
C ALA A 82 -12.43 18.12 -1.01
N GLU A 83 -13.53 17.41 -1.31
CA GLU A 83 -14.81 18.01 -1.64
C GLU A 83 -15.41 18.82 -0.48
N LYS A 84 -15.33 18.29 0.74
CA LYS A 84 -15.82 18.98 1.95
C LYS A 84 -15.03 20.25 2.27
N VAL A 85 -13.71 20.25 2.03
CA VAL A 85 -12.87 21.44 2.17
C VAL A 85 -13.23 22.47 1.09
N GLY A 86 -13.38 22.03 -0.16
CA GLY A 86 -13.75 22.89 -1.28
C GLY A 86 -15.10 23.58 -1.11
N SER A 87 -16.10 22.87 -0.59
CA SER A 87 -17.45 23.42 -0.33
C SER A 87 -17.49 24.45 0.80
N LYS A 88 -16.63 24.35 1.82
CA LYS A 88 -16.57 25.28 2.95
C LYS A 88 -15.87 26.61 2.64
N LEU A 89 -14.98 26.64 1.65
CA LEU A 89 -14.19 27.84 1.31
C LEU A 89 -14.91 28.83 0.36
N GLY A 90 -16.15 28.53 -0.04
CA GLY A 90 -17.01 29.43 -0.81
C GLY A 90 -16.64 29.59 -2.29
N GLY A 91 -17.62 29.97 -3.11
CA GLY A 91 -17.58 29.95 -4.59
C GLY A 91 -16.46 30.75 -5.29
N ARG A 92 -15.63 31.51 -4.56
CA ARG A 92 -14.44 32.19 -5.11
C ARG A 92 -13.23 31.25 -5.23
N LEU A 93 -13.11 30.24 -4.36
CA LEU A 93 -12.06 29.22 -4.48
C LEU A 93 -12.49 28.07 -5.40
N GLN A 94 -13.77 27.92 -5.70
CA GLN A 94 -14.25 26.93 -6.68
C GLN A 94 -13.67 27.16 -8.08
N SER A 95 -13.30 28.40 -8.42
CA SER A 95 -12.56 28.75 -9.65
C SER A 95 -11.04 28.48 -9.55
N ALA A 96 -10.44 28.62 -8.36
CA ALA A 96 -9.01 28.37 -8.12
C ALA A 96 -8.67 26.88 -7.90
N LEU A 97 -9.61 26.11 -7.34
CA LEU A 97 -9.58 24.64 -7.30
C LEU A 97 -9.53 24.05 -8.71
N ASN A 98 -10.15 24.72 -9.68
CA ASN A 98 -10.19 24.31 -11.09
C ASN A 98 -8.93 24.64 -11.91
N SER A 99 -7.90 25.30 -11.36
CA SER A 99 -6.73 25.69 -12.16
C SER A 99 -5.34 25.50 -11.53
N GLY A 100 -5.22 25.20 -10.23
CA GLY A 100 -3.89 24.91 -9.64
C GLY A 100 -3.86 24.16 -8.30
N ALA A 101 -4.89 24.31 -7.45
CA ALA A 101 -4.87 23.65 -6.14
C ALA A 101 -4.97 22.12 -6.23
N GLY A 102 -5.76 21.59 -7.18
CA GLY A 102 -5.83 20.14 -7.41
C GLY A 102 -4.51 19.52 -7.89
N VAL A 103 -3.70 20.30 -8.61
CA VAL A 103 -2.35 19.91 -9.05
C VAL A 103 -1.39 19.87 -7.86
N LEU A 104 -1.45 20.86 -6.96
CA LEU A 104 -0.63 20.88 -5.74
C LEU A 104 -0.96 19.70 -4.83
N LEU A 105 -2.25 19.45 -4.57
CA LEU A 105 -2.69 18.30 -3.77
C LEU A 105 -2.27 16.98 -4.41
N ALA A 106 -2.42 16.84 -5.74
CA ALA A 106 -1.94 15.67 -6.45
C ALA A 106 -0.42 15.47 -6.32
N ALA A 107 0.35 16.55 -6.36
CA ALA A 107 1.79 16.50 -6.16
C ALA A 107 2.17 16.09 -4.74
N GLU A 108 1.53 16.66 -3.71
CA GLU A 108 1.76 16.29 -2.31
C GLU A 108 1.43 14.82 -2.04
N VAL A 109 0.23 14.38 -2.46
CA VAL A 109 -0.18 12.97 -2.35
C VAL A 109 0.77 12.08 -3.12
N GLY A 110 1.13 12.44 -4.35
CA GLY A 110 2.06 11.67 -5.19
C GLY A 110 3.43 11.50 -4.53
N VAL A 111 4.04 12.59 -4.05
CA VAL A 111 5.35 12.55 -3.39
C VAL A 111 5.32 11.68 -2.14
N LEU A 112 4.29 11.86 -1.29
CA LEU A 112 4.15 11.07 -0.07
C LEU A 112 3.94 9.58 -0.38
N SER A 113 3.05 9.24 -1.32
CA SER A 113 2.81 7.85 -1.72
C SER A 113 4.05 7.19 -2.30
N GLY A 114 4.80 7.89 -3.16
CA GLY A 114 6.05 7.36 -3.71
C GLY A 114 7.14 7.17 -2.65
N TYR A 115 7.22 8.07 -1.67
CA TYR A 115 8.15 7.94 -0.53
C TYR A 115 7.80 6.74 0.37
N LEU A 116 6.51 6.53 0.64
CA LEU A 116 6.02 5.38 1.41
C LEU A 116 6.25 4.06 0.67
N ALA A 117 6.07 4.05 -0.65
CA ALA A 117 6.33 2.89 -1.50
C ALA A 117 7.77 2.36 -1.42
N GLN A 118 8.73 3.19 -0.96
CA GLN A 118 10.12 2.79 -0.74
C GLN A 118 10.39 2.14 0.63
N ARG A 119 9.40 2.13 1.53
CA ARG A 119 9.59 1.75 2.95
C ARG A 119 8.69 0.63 3.43
N VAL A 120 7.50 0.48 2.86
CA VAL A 120 6.58 -0.59 3.23
C VAL A 120 7.17 -1.94 2.85
N LEU A 121 7.24 -2.89 3.80
CA LEU A 121 7.80 -4.23 3.58
C LEU A 121 6.71 -5.23 3.15
N GLY A 122 5.59 -5.21 3.87
CA GLY A 122 4.39 -5.97 3.60
C GLY A 122 3.17 -5.14 3.97
N GLN A 123 1.99 -5.60 3.55
CA GLN A 123 0.72 -4.96 3.85
C GLN A 123 -0.44 -5.94 3.66
N PHE A 124 -1.21 -6.17 4.71
CA PHE A 124 -2.60 -6.59 4.57
C PHE A 124 -3.46 -5.35 4.21
N GLU A 125 -3.97 -5.33 2.98
CA GLU A 125 -4.80 -4.26 2.44
C GLU A 125 -6.26 -4.68 2.45
N PHE A 126 -7.10 -3.89 3.11
CA PHE A 126 -8.55 -4.00 3.06
C PHE A 126 -9.18 -2.60 3.01
N SER A 127 -10.29 -2.47 2.29
CA SER A 127 -10.95 -1.19 2.11
C SER A 127 -12.00 -0.96 3.21
N VAL A 128 -11.75 0.03 4.07
CA VAL A 128 -12.72 0.46 5.09
C VAL A 128 -13.95 1.12 4.47
N THR A 129 -13.80 1.73 3.29
CA THR A 129 -14.87 2.51 2.64
C THR A 129 -15.69 1.72 1.63
N ASP A 130 -15.15 0.60 1.13
CA ASP A 130 -15.80 -0.27 0.16
C ASP A 130 -15.56 -1.74 0.54
N PRO A 131 -16.46 -2.35 1.32
CA PRO A 131 -16.36 -3.75 1.72
C PRO A 131 -16.40 -4.74 0.56
N SER A 132 -16.73 -4.31 -0.67
CA SER A 132 -16.70 -5.17 -1.86
C SER A 132 -15.34 -5.18 -2.57
N SER A 133 -14.44 -4.27 -2.20
CA SER A 133 -13.08 -4.27 -2.71
C SER A 133 -12.31 -5.49 -2.16
N PRO A 134 -11.61 -6.24 -3.02
CA PRO A 134 -10.93 -7.45 -2.59
C PRO A 134 -9.79 -7.11 -1.62
N GLU A 135 -9.71 -7.87 -0.54
CA GLU A 135 -8.56 -7.86 0.37
C GLU A 135 -7.33 -8.40 -0.34
N ARG A 136 -6.15 -7.89 0.04
CA ARG A 136 -4.88 -8.30 -0.56
C ARG A 136 -3.81 -8.43 0.51
N LEU A 137 -2.95 -9.44 0.34
CA LEU A 137 -1.80 -9.64 1.21
C LEU A 137 -0.53 -9.41 0.39
N LEU A 138 0.09 -8.26 0.56
CA LEU A 138 1.15 -7.74 -0.30
C LEU A 138 2.51 -7.82 0.39
N PHE A 139 3.54 -8.15 -0.38
CA PHE A 139 4.94 -8.13 0.03
C PHE A 139 5.74 -7.32 -0.99
N VAL A 140 6.39 -6.24 -0.57
CA VAL A 140 7.11 -5.34 -1.47
C VAL A 140 8.55 -5.83 -1.61
N GLY A 141 8.76 -6.73 -2.57
CA GLY A 141 10.04 -7.43 -2.80
C GLY A 141 11.29 -6.55 -2.82
N PRO A 142 11.32 -5.43 -3.58
CA PRO A 142 12.46 -4.52 -3.58
C PRO A 142 12.82 -3.96 -2.18
N ASN A 143 11.81 -3.72 -1.35
CA ASN A 143 12.02 -3.17 -0.01
C ASN A 143 12.47 -4.25 0.97
N LEU A 144 11.96 -5.47 0.83
CA LEU A 144 12.44 -6.62 1.60
C LEU A 144 13.91 -6.91 1.32
N ALA A 145 14.33 -6.88 0.05
CA ALA A 145 15.73 -7.07 -0.34
C ALA A 145 16.65 -5.94 0.17
N ASP A 146 16.19 -4.69 0.08
CA ASP A 146 16.90 -3.55 0.63
C ASP A 146 17.00 -3.62 2.17
N ALA A 147 15.94 -4.03 2.85
CA ALA A 147 15.91 -4.21 4.30
C ALA A 147 16.82 -5.35 4.76
N ALA A 148 16.79 -6.52 4.11
CA ALA A 148 17.67 -7.63 4.42
C ALA A 148 19.14 -7.21 4.32
N THR A 149 19.49 -6.45 3.28
CA THR A 149 20.85 -5.92 3.10
C THR A 149 21.23 -4.94 4.21
N LYS A 150 20.38 -3.95 4.51
CA LYS A 150 20.66 -2.90 5.50
C LYS A 150 20.70 -3.41 6.94
N LEU A 151 19.92 -4.44 7.25
CA LEU A 151 19.83 -5.04 8.58
C LEU A 151 20.80 -6.21 8.76
N GLU A 152 21.55 -6.58 7.71
CA GLU A 152 22.41 -7.78 7.69
C GLU A 152 21.62 -9.04 8.11
N ALA A 153 20.35 -9.11 7.72
CA ALA A 153 19.44 -10.18 8.10
C ALA A 153 19.45 -11.31 7.06
N ASP A 154 19.24 -12.54 7.52
CA ASP A 154 18.98 -13.65 6.61
C ASP A 154 17.66 -13.41 5.84
N PRO A 155 17.64 -13.55 4.49
CA PRO A 155 16.44 -13.28 3.69
C PRO A 155 15.23 -14.15 4.06
N ASP A 156 15.45 -15.42 4.40
CA ASP A 156 14.37 -16.36 4.69
C ASP A 156 13.81 -16.07 6.09
N GLU A 157 14.66 -15.74 7.06
CA GLU A 157 14.23 -15.29 8.39
C GLU A 157 13.45 -13.96 8.33
N LEU A 158 13.94 -12.98 7.56
CA LEU A 158 13.24 -11.71 7.37
C LEU A 158 11.88 -11.93 6.72
N LEU A 159 11.82 -12.71 5.64
CA LEU A 159 10.56 -12.98 4.94
C LEU A 159 9.57 -13.68 5.87
N ARG A 160 10.04 -14.66 6.66
CA ARG A 160 9.20 -15.35 7.65
C ARG A 160 8.68 -14.41 8.72
N TRP A 161 9.52 -13.51 9.22
CA TRP A 161 9.12 -12.50 10.21
C TRP A 161 8.04 -11.56 9.66
N VAL A 162 8.21 -11.07 8.43
CA VAL A 162 7.20 -10.22 7.76
C VAL A 162 5.92 -11.02 7.50
N ALA A 163 6.02 -12.27 7.02
CA ALA A 163 4.84 -13.11 6.80
C ALA A 163 4.04 -13.30 8.09
N LEU A 164 4.72 -13.55 9.21
CA LEU A 164 4.07 -13.70 10.51
C LEU A 164 3.38 -12.41 10.96
N HIS A 165 3.99 -11.25 10.72
CA HIS A 165 3.40 -9.95 11.00
C HIS A 165 2.14 -9.70 10.16
N GLU A 166 2.23 -9.83 8.84
CA GLU A 166 1.11 -9.51 7.94
C GLU A 166 -0.04 -10.52 8.08
N THR A 167 0.26 -11.81 8.25
CA THR A 167 -0.78 -12.82 8.50
C THR A 167 -1.47 -12.63 9.84
N THR A 168 -0.79 -12.04 10.84
CA THR A 168 -1.45 -11.67 12.10
C THR A 168 -2.52 -10.61 11.86
N HIS A 169 -2.21 -9.57 11.06
CA HIS A 169 -3.23 -8.57 10.69
C HIS A 169 -4.38 -9.20 9.90
N ALA A 170 -4.07 -10.06 8.94
CA ALA A 170 -5.07 -10.74 8.11
C ALA A 170 -6.01 -11.67 8.90
N LEU A 171 -5.55 -12.22 10.04
CA LEU A 171 -6.40 -13.03 10.94
C LEU A 171 -7.16 -12.18 11.97
N GLN A 172 -6.69 -10.96 12.25
CA GLN A 172 -7.26 -10.08 13.26
C GLN A 172 -8.42 -9.23 12.72
N PHE A 173 -8.32 -8.77 11.48
CA PHE A 173 -9.28 -7.88 10.82
C PHE A 173 -10.20 -8.66 9.88
#